data_AF-A0A525I8R5-F1
#
_entry.id   AF-A0A525I8R5-F1
#
_cell.length_a   1.000
_cell.length_b   1.000
_cell.length_c   1.000
_cell.angle_alpha   90.00
_cell.angle_beta   90.00
_cell.angle_gamma   90.00
#
_symmetry.space_group_name_H-M   'P 1'
#
loop_
_entity.id
_entity.type
_entity.pdbx_description
1 polymer ?
#
loop_
_entity_poly.entity_id
_entity_poly.type
_entity_poly.pdbx_seq_one_letter_code
_entity_poly.pdbx_strand_id
1 'polypeptide(L)'
;MAKTSFFKSCLGVFQGGGCRAAAFVGAFEEAISSGVSFTEVAGTSAGAIVASLIGAGAQPKDLRNAIASMDFNSFVGKPDRKGSRGIAGNVFAMKFPQYADLLFDQGFHSSLQIKTWVDEQLARLLPEEKGWKFPHPSSAAA
;
A
#
# COMPACT_ATOMS: atom_id res chain seq x y z
N MET A 1 0.61 -31.31 14.21
CA MET A 1 1.00 -30.42 13.10
C MET A 1 2.14 -31.06 12.35
N ALA A 2 1.98 -31.30 11.05
CA ALA A 2 3.04 -31.87 10.22
C ALA A 2 4.16 -30.84 10.06
N LYS A 3 5.33 -31.10 10.66
CA LYS A 3 6.54 -30.29 10.45
C LYS A 3 7.27 -30.84 9.23
N THR A 4 7.28 -30.09 8.14
CA THR A 4 7.99 -30.50 6.93
C THR A 4 9.49 -30.23 7.08
N SER A 5 10.34 -31.20 6.74
CA SER A 5 11.81 -31.08 6.81
C SER A 5 12.44 -30.33 5.64
N PHE A 6 11.64 -29.84 4.70
CA PHE A 6 12.10 -29.14 3.50
C PHE A 6 11.74 -27.67 3.57
N PHE A 7 12.75 -26.81 3.44
CA PHE A 7 12.59 -25.37 3.27
C PHE A 7 11.87 -25.11 1.94
N LYS A 8 10.64 -24.60 1.98
CA LYS A 8 9.88 -24.26 0.77
C LYS A 8 9.98 -22.78 0.53
N SER A 9 10.86 -22.39 -0.39
CA SER A 9 10.88 -21.04 -0.92
C SER A 9 10.02 -20.94 -2.17
N CYS A 10 9.16 -19.92 -2.25
CA CYS A 10 8.28 -19.70 -3.39
C CYS A 10 8.02 -18.21 -3.66
N LEU A 11 7.29 -17.91 -4.72
CA LEU A 11 6.82 -16.55 -5.04
C LEU A 11 5.48 -16.29 -4.35
N GLY A 12 5.37 -15.20 -3.59
CA GLY A 12 4.12 -14.78 -2.96
C GLY A 12 3.37 -13.75 -3.83
N VAL A 13 2.22 -14.13 -4.40
CA VAL A 13 1.40 -13.22 -5.22
C VAL A 13 0.12 -12.84 -4.50
N PHE A 14 -0.05 -11.55 -4.20
CA PHE A 14 -1.16 -10.99 -3.44
C PHE A 14 -2.10 -10.20 -4.35
N GLN A 15 -3.22 -10.81 -4.75
CA GLN A 15 -4.23 -10.14 -5.57
C GLN A 15 -4.95 -9.04 -4.78
N GLY A 16 -5.20 -7.89 -5.41
CA GLY A 16 -6.01 -6.83 -4.81
C GLY A 16 -7.44 -7.26 -4.45
N GLY A 17 -7.94 -6.75 -3.32
CA GLY A 17 -9.30 -7.05 -2.82
C GLY A 17 -9.86 -6.01 -1.83
N GLY A 18 -9.31 -4.80 -1.79
CA GLY A 18 -9.70 -3.75 -0.84
C GLY A 18 -9.49 -4.18 0.61
N CYS A 19 -10.53 -4.03 1.44
CA CYS A 19 -10.51 -4.43 2.85
C CYS A 19 -10.22 -5.93 3.08
N ARG A 20 -10.49 -6.79 2.07
CA ARG A 20 -10.19 -8.23 2.16
C ARG A 20 -8.69 -8.51 2.24
N ALA A 21 -7.84 -7.54 1.91
CA ALA A 21 -6.39 -7.66 2.07
C ALA A 21 -5.97 -7.94 3.53
N ALA A 22 -6.83 -7.63 4.51
CA ALA A 22 -6.61 -8.04 5.91
C ALA A 22 -6.48 -9.57 6.08
N ALA A 23 -7.15 -10.36 5.25
CA ALA A 23 -7.04 -11.81 5.27
C ALA A 23 -5.63 -12.31 4.89
N PHE A 24 -4.87 -11.53 4.11
CA PHE A 24 -3.49 -11.90 3.75
C PHE A 24 -2.55 -11.96 4.95
N VAL A 25 -2.86 -11.24 6.04
CA VAL A 25 -2.06 -11.34 7.28
C VAL A 25 -2.16 -12.71 7.89
N GLY A 26 -3.37 -13.26 8.02
CA GLY A 26 -3.57 -14.61 8.54
C GLY A 26 -3.00 -15.68 7.61
N ALA A 27 -3.15 -15.49 6.29
CA ALA A 27 -2.54 -16.40 5.31
C ALA A 27 -1.01 -16.38 5.37
N PHE A 28 -0.41 -15.20 5.54
CA PHE A 28 1.04 -15.06 5.69
C PHE A 28 1.53 -15.65 7.01
N GLU A 29 0.82 -15.42 8.11
CA GLU A 29 1.12 -16.00 9.42
C GLU A 29 1.16 -17.53 9.36
N GLU A 30 0.15 -18.16 8.75
CA GLU A 30 0.09 -19.61 8.61
C GLU A 30 1.12 -20.16 7.60
N ALA A 31 1.44 -19.41 6.54
CA ALA A 31 2.49 -19.79 5.60
C ALA A 31 3.85 -19.87 6.31
N ILE A 32 4.22 -18.83 7.07
CA ILE A 32 5.47 -18.81 7.85
C ILE A 32 5.47 -19.90 8.93
N SER A 33 4.36 -20.09 9.65
CA SER A 33 4.24 -21.13 10.70
C SER A 33 4.41 -22.55 10.13
N SER A 34 3.96 -22.75 8.89
CA SER A 34 4.09 -23.99 8.13
C SER A 34 5.46 -24.20 7.47
N GLY A 35 6.39 -23.25 7.65
CA GLY A 35 7.75 -23.33 7.07
C GLY A 35 7.81 -22.95 5.58
N VAL A 36 6.82 -22.23 5.07
CA VAL A 36 6.86 -21.61 3.74
C VAL A 36 7.49 -20.23 3.86
N SER A 37 8.45 -19.94 3.00
CA SER A 37 9.06 -18.62 2.86
C SER A 37 8.86 -18.07 1.45
N PHE A 38 8.89 -16.74 1.32
CA PHE A 38 8.82 -16.07 0.03
C PHE A 38 10.19 -15.52 -0.35
N THR A 39 10.70 -15.90 -1.54
CA THR A 39 11.91 -15.27 -2.12
C THR A 39 11.59 -13.96 -2.80
N GLU A 40 10.40 -13.86 -3.39
CA GLU A 40 9.92 -12.67 -4.06
C GLU A 40 8.44 -12.53 -3.80
N VAL A 41 7.97 -11.29 -3.84
CA VAL A 41 6.57 -10.96 -3.61
C VAL A 41 6.09 -9.96 -4.65
N ALA A 42 4.85 -10.14 -5.09
CA ALA A 42 4.17 -9.25 -6.01
C ALA A 42 2.74 -9.03 -5.54
N GLY A 43 2.16 -7.88 -5.86
CA GLY A 43 0.77 -7.63 -5.54
C GLY A 43 0.15 -6.53 -6.38
N THR A 44 -1.19 -6.51 -6.40
CA THR A 44 -1.97 -5.51 -7.14
C THR A 44 -2.90 -4.75 -6.19
N SER A 45 -3.06 -3.43 -6.39
CA SER A 45 -3.92 -2.60 -5.53
C SER A 45 -3.60 -2.78 -4.03
N ALA A 46 -4.59 -3.12 -3.18
CA ALA A 46 -4.37 -3.40 -1.76
C ALA A 46 -3.38 -4.56 -1.48
N GLY A 47 -3.24 -5.51 -2.41
CA GLY A 47 -2.23 -6.56 -2.33
C GLY A 47 -0.81 -6.07 -2.58
N ALA A 48 -0.62 -4.99 -3.36
CA ALA A 48 0.69 -4.36 -3.57
C ALA A 48 1.24 -3.75 -2.27
N ILE A 49 0.35 -3.20 -1.44
CA ILE A 49 0.69 -2.70 -0.11
C ILE A 49 1.23 -3.86 0.75
N VAL A 50 0.47 -4.95 0.88
CA VAL A 50 0.91 -6.14 1.63
C VAL A 50 2.23 -6.70 1.10
N ALA A 51 2.36 -6.85 -0.23
CA ALA A 51 3.58 -7.32 -0.87
C ALA A 51 4.78 -6.41 -0.56
N SER A 52 4.61 -5.08 -0.61
CA SER A 52 5.70 -4.14 -0.30
C SER A 52 6.20 -4.27 1.14
N LEU A 53 5.30 -4.44 2.12
CA LEU A 53 5.67 -4.63 3.52
C LEU A 53 6.37 -5.96 3.75
N ILE A 54 5.88 -7.05 3.16
CA ILE A 54 6.55 -8.36 3.22
C ILE A 54 7.94 -8.27 2.57
N GLY A 55 8.05 -7.61 1.42
CA GLY A 55 9.33 -7.39 0.72
C GLY A 55 10.32 -6.55 1.53
N ALA A 56 9.83 -5.63 2.37
CA ALA A 56 10.64 -4.86 3.33
C ALA A 56 11.04 -5.65 4.58
N GLY A 57 10.65 -6.93 4.68
CA GLY A 57 11.01 -7.81 5.79
C GLY A 57 10.00 -7.91 6.93
N ALA A 58 8.76 -7.45 6.73
CA ALA A 58 7.71 -7.53 7.75
C ALA A 58 7.49 -8.97 8.24
N GLN A 59 7.46 -9.13 9.56
CA GLN A 59 7.01 -10.38 10.19
C GLN A 59 5.48 -10.39 10.30
N PRO A 60 4.84 -11.56 10.49
CA PRO A 60 3.39 -11.65 10.64
C PRO A 60 2.80 -10.71 11.71
N LYS A 61 3.52 -10.52 12.83
CA LYS A 61 3.15 -9.59 13.89
C LYS A 61 3.12 -8.13 13.44
N ASP A 62 4.05 -7.72 12.57
CA ASP A 62 4.20 -6.34 12.14
C ASP A 62 3.04 -5.96 11.22
N LEU A 63 2.71 -6.86 10.28
CA LEU A 63 1.54 -6.76 9.42
C LEU A 63 0.23 -6.74 10.22
N ARG A 64 0.10 -7.60 11.25
CA ARG A 64 -1.08 -7.62 12.12
C ARG A 64 -1.25 -6.29 12.85
N ASN A 65 -0.17 -5.74 13.40
CA ASN A 65 -0.19 -4.44 14.08
C ASN A 65 -0.49 -3.28 13.11
N ALA A 66 0.09 -3.32 11.91
CA ALA A 66 -0.14 -2.32 10.88
C ALA A 66 -1.64 -2.28 10.50
N ILE A 67 -2.25 -3.43 10.21
CA ILE A 67 -3.67 -3.49 9.85
C ILE A 67 -4.58 -3.16 11.04
N ALA A 68 -4.27 -3.62 12.25
CA ALA A 68 -5.07 -3.31 13.44
C ALA A 68 -5.09 -1.81 13.80
N SER A 69 -4.03 -1.08 13.46
CA SER A 69 -3.94 0.37 13.65
C SER A 69 -4.44 1.19 12.45
N MET A 70 -4.85 0.53 11.36
CA MET A 70 -5.28 1.19 10.14
C MET A 70 -6.75 1.63 10.23
N ASP A 71 -7.00 2.93 10.14
CA ASP A 71 -8.34 3.46 9.94
C ASP A 71 -8.71 3.45 8.45
N PHE A 72 -9.45 2.44 8.01
CA PHE A 72 -9.92 2.32 6.63
C PHE A 72 -10.78 3.51 6.16
N ASN A 73 -11.45 4.21 7.07
CA ASN A 73 -12.29 5.36 6.69
C ASN A 73 -11.44 6.57 6.26
N SER A 74 -10.22 6.69 6.80
CA SER A 74 -9.28 7.76 6.46
C SER A 74 -8.81 7.70 4.99
N PHE A 75 -8.94 6.54 4.33
CA PHE A 75 -8.51 6.34 2.94
C PHE A 75 -9.56 6.77 1.91
N VAL A 76 -10.80 7.05 2.33
CA VAL A 76 -11.84 7.59 1.46
C VAL A 76 -11.80 9.12 1.51
N GLY A 77 -10.69 9.69 1.04
CA GLY A 77 -10.51 11.14 0.95
C GLY A 77 -11.16 11.73 -0.29
N LYS A 78 -11.65 12.98 -0.22
CA LYS A 78 -12.02 13.75 -1.42
C LYS A 78 -10.78 13.88 -2.33
N PRO A 79 -10.93 13.87 -3.67
CA PRO A 79 -9.81 14.02 -4.60
C PRO A 79 -9.07 15.33 -4.34
N ASP A 80 -7.74 15.29 -4.42
CA ASP A 80 -6.87 16.43 -4.18
C ASP A 80 -6.93 17.34 -5.41
N ARG A 81 -7.92 18.25 -5.44
CA ARG A 81 -8.13 19.17 -6.57
C ARG A 81 -7.03 20.23 -6.59
N LYS A 82 -5.91 19.91 -7.22
CA LYS A 82 -4.82 20.85 -7.49
C LYS A 82 -4.84 21.25 -8.96
N GLY A 83 -5.67 22.24 -9.31
CA GLY A 83 -5.53 22.89 -10.61
C GLY A 83 -6.69 23.78 -11.01
N SER A 84 -6.39 25.05 -11.29
CA SER A 84 -7.20 25.85 -12.21
C SER A 84 -7.15 25.17 -13.58
N ARG A 85 -8.22 24.46 -13.94
CA ARG A 85 -8.39 23.84 -15.25
C ARG A 85 -8.54 24.99 -16.25
N GLY A 86 -7.43 25.39 -16.89
CA GLY A 86 -7.43 26.45 -17.91
C GLY A 86 -8.51 26.21 -18.98
N ILE A 87 -8.80 27.22 -19.81
CA ILE A 87 -9.97 27.23 -20.72
C ILE A 87 -10.07 25.94 -21.56
N ALA A 88 -8.95 25.45 -22.09
CA ALA A 88 -8.91 24.18 -22.85
C ALA A 88 -9.25 22.94 -22.00
N GLY A 89 -8.80 22.90 -20.75
CA GLY A 89 -9.11 21.83 -19.80
C GLY A 89 -10.59 21.81 -19.39
N ASN A 90 -11.22 22.99 -19.23
CA ASN A 90 -12.66 23.09 -18.96
C ASN A 90 -13.53 22.60 -20.12
N VAL A 91 -13.16 22.93 -21.36
CA VAL A 91 -13.88 22.44 -22.55
C VAL A 91 -13.78 20.92 -22.69
N PHE A 92 -12.60 20.36 -22.43
CA PHE A 92 -12.41 18.91 -22.47
C PHE A 92 -13.18 18.20 -21.35
N ALA A 93 -13.13 18.71 -20.12
CA ALA A 93 -13.88 18.16 -18.99
C ALA A 93 -15.40 18.19 -19.21
N MET A 94 -15.92 19.21 -19.89
CA MET A 94 -17.35 19.29 -20.24
C MET A 94 -17.76 18.24 -21.28
N LYS A 95 -16.86 17.87 -22.21
CA LYS A 95 -17.12 16.81 -23.21
C LYS A 95 -16.92 15.39 -22.68
N PHE A 96 -16.03 15.20 -21.70
CA PHE A 96 -15.65 13.90 -21.16
C PHE A 96 -15.60 13.90 -19.63
N PRO A 97 -16.74 14.11 -18.94
CA PRO A 97 -16.79 14.34 -17.49
C PRO A 97 -16.23 13.16 -16.67
N GLN A 98 -16.41 11.94 -17.15
CA GLN A 98 -15.97 10.70 -16.50
C GLN A 98 -14.45 10.43 -16.60
N TYR A 99 -13.73 11.12 -17.48
CA TYR A 99 -12.26 11.01 -17.63
C TYR A 99 -11.51 12.23 -17.08
N ALA A 100 -12.22 13.32 -16.81
CA ALA A 100 -11.62 14.59 -16.39
C ALA A 100 -10.88 14.47 -15.06
N ASP A 101 -11.48 13.84 -14.05
CA ASP A 101 -10.88 13.71 -12.71
C ASP A 101 -9.71 12.71 -12.70
N LEU A 102 -9.72 11.70 -13.58
CA LEU A 102 -8.62 10.77 -13.76
C LEU A 102 -7.39 11.43 -14.41
N LEU A 103 -7.61 12.26 -15.44
CA LEU A 103 -6.54 12.90 -16.23
C LEU A 103 -5.96 14.14 -15.55
N PHE A 104 -6.78 14.94 -14.88
CA PHE A 104 -6.36 16.24 -14.36
C PHE A 104 -6.13 16.26 -12.85
N ASP A 105 -6.74 15.36 -12.07
CA ASP A 105 -6.67 15.39 -10.59
C ASP A 105 -5.93 14.17 -9.98
N GLN A 106 -5.10 13.46 -10.78
CA GLN A 106 -4.34 12.26 -10.36
C GLN A 106 -5.16 11.13 -9.70
N GLY A 107 -6.50 11.15 -9.81
CA GLY A 107 -7.39 10.09 -9.34
C GLY A 107 -8.70 10.59 -8.72
N PHE A 108 -9.64 9.67 -8.49
CA PHE A 108 -10.95 9.97 -7.89
C PHE A 108 -10.89 10.26 -6.38
N HIS A 109 -9.79 9.90 -5.71
CA HIS A 109 -9.59 10.03 -4.27
C HIS A 109 -8.14 10.43 -3.97
N SER A 110 -7.93 11.20 -2.88
CA SER A 110 -6.58 11.53 -2.43
C SER A 110 -5.85 10.27 -1.98
N SER A 111 -4.73 9.96 -2.64
CA SER A 111 -3.84 8.85 -2.28
C SER A 111 -2.85 9.21 -1.17
N LEU A 112 -2.88 10.46 -0.69
CA LEU A 112 -1.90 10.99 0.26
C LEU A 112 -1.92 10.22 1.59
N GLN A 113 -3.10 9.91 2.11
CA GLN A 113 -3.25 9.16 3.36
C GLN A 113 -2.71 7.74 3.23
N ILE A 114 -2.98 7.06 2.11
CA ILE A 114 -2.46 5.73 1.82
C ILE A 114 -0.93 5.79 1.71
N LYS A 115 -0.40 6.77 0.95
CA LYS A 115 1.04 6.96 0.78
C LYS A 115 1.73 7.18 2.13
N THR A 116 1.25 8.14 2.93
CA THR A 116 1.83 8.46 4.24
C THR A 116 1.82 7.24 5.15
N TRP A 117 0.69 6.52 5.22
CA TRP A 117 0.60 5.32 6.04
C TRP A 117 1.58 4.22 5.57
N VAL A 118 1.71 3.99 4.26
CA VAL A 118 2.67 3.02 3.70
C VAL A 118 4.10 3.44 4.01
N ASP A 119 4.45 4.71 3.80
CA ASP A 119 5.78 5.25 4.10
C ASP A 119 6.14 5.07 5.57
N GLU A 120 5.20 5.32 6.50
CA GLU A 120 5.40 5.10 7.93
C GLU A 120 5.65 3.64 8.28
N GLN A 121 4.92 2.70 7.66
CA GLN A 121 5.15 1.27 7.90
C GLN A 121 6.49 0.81 7.33
N LEU A 122 6.87 1.27 6.13
CA LEU A 122 8.16 0.95 5.52
C LEU A 122 9.32 1.52 6.34
N ALA A 123 9.21 2.76 6.83
CA ALA A 123 10.23 3.38 7.67
C ALA A 123 10.47 2.62 8.99
N ARG A 124 9.45 1.93 9.53
CA ARG A 124 9.59 1.09 10.73
C ARG A 124 10.30 -0.24 10.45
N LEU A 125 10.17 -0.75 9.24
CA LEU A 125 10.69 -2.06 8.84
C LEU A 125 12.12 -1.97 8.30
N LEU A 126 12.42 -0.93 7.55
CA LEU A 126 13.70 -0.74 6.91
C LEU A 126 14.73 -0.17 7.90
N PRO A 127 15.99 -0.63 7.86
CA PRO A 127 17.06 -0.03 8.66
C PRO A 127 17.28 1.43 8.25
N GLU A 128 17.63 2.29 9.22
CA GLU A 128 18.07 3.66 8.92
C GLU A 128 19.40 3.64 8.14
N GLU A 129 19.33 3.63 6.81
CA GLU A 129 20.50 3.83 5.99
C GLU A 129 20.96 5.29 6.05
N LYS A 130 22.27 5.49 6.25
CA LYS A 130 22.93 6.80 6.24
C LYS A 130 22.80 7.47 4.85
N GLY A 131 21.70 8.17 4.60
CA GLY A 131 21.53 9.01 3.41
C GLY A 131 20.10 9.14 2.91
N TRP A 132 19.25 8.13 3.14
CA TRP A 132 17.83 8.18 2.77
C TRP A 132 16.97 8.46 4.00
N LYS A 133 16.58 9.73 4.18
CA LYS A 133 15.56 10.09 5.17
C LYS A 133 14.19 9.84 4.53
N PHE A 134 13.41 8.93 5.12
CA PHE A 134 12.00 8.84 4.77
C PHE A 134 11.37 10.24 4.93
N PRO A 135 10.64 10.75 3.93
CA PRO A 135 10.01 12.05 4.04
C PRO A 135 8.97 12.00 5.17
N HIS A 136 9.33 12.54 6.33
CA HIS A 136 8.41 12.67 7.44
C HIS A 136 7.28 13.64 7.06
N PRO A 137 6.02 13.31 7.37
CA PRO A 137 4.86 14.10 6.95
C PRO A 137 4.86 15.56 7.45
N SER A 138 5.69 15.90 8.44
CA SER A 138 5.83 17.28 8.93
C SER A 138 6.59 18.22 7.99
N SER A 139 7.22 17.73 6.91
CA SER A 139 7.99 18.59 5.99
C SER A 139 7.25 18.97 4.71
N ALA A 140 6.00 18.54 4.52
CA ALA A 140 5.21 18.78 3.30
C ALA A 140 3.99 19.69 3.52
N ALA A 141 3.85 20.27 4.72
CA ALA A 141 2.75 21.16 5.11
C ALA A 141 3.21 22.62 5.37
N ALA A 142 4.18 23.11 4.60
CA ALA A 142 4.55 24.52 4.52
C ALA A 142 4.36 25.04 3.10
#